data_AF-A0A6I0ZIB4-F1
#
_entry.id   AF-A0A6I0ZIB4-F1
#
_cell.length_a   1.000
_cell.length_b   1.000
_cell.length_c   1.000
_cell.angle_alpha   90.00
_cell.angle_beta   90.00
_cell.angle_gamma   90.00
#
_symmetry.space_group_name_H-M   'P 1'
#
loop_
_entity.id
_entity.type
_entity.pdbx_description
1 polymer ?
#
loop_
_entity_poly.entity_id
_entity_poly.type
_entity_poly.pdbx_seq_one_letter_code
_entity_poly.pdbx_strand_id
1 'polypeptide(L)'
;MCTRCTNETQRAIFRLFNIMFATMLISIIVPVYNSANCLKSCIDSVLAQTYTEWELILVDDGSTDGSANICDDYANRDSRILSWHLANGGVGHARNFG
;
A
#
# COMPACT_ATOMS: atom_id res chain seq x y z
N MET A 1 17.76 20.93 -42.80
CA MET A 1 17.56 20.96 -41.33
C MET A 1 16.93 19.65 -40.92
N CYS A 2 17.67 18.82 -40.17
CA CYS A 2 17.30 17.45 -39.83
C CYS A 2 16.38 17.42 -38.60
N THR A 3 15.08 17.16 -38.80
CA THR A 3 14.07 17.05 -37.74
C THR A 3 14.07 15.71 -36.98
N ARG A 4 15.07 14.83 -37.20
CA ARG A 4 15.15 13.52 -36.52
C ARG A 4 15.98 13.50 -35.24
N CYS A 5 16.75 14.54 -34.93
CA CYS A 5 17.59 14.55 -33.72
C CYS A 5 16.86 14.90 -32.41
N THR A 6 15.61 15.38 -32.43
CA THR A 6 14.95 15.90 -31.21
C THR A 6 14.28 14.82 -30.36
N ASN A 7 13.77 13.73 -30.97
CA ASN A 7 12.97 12.72 -30.25
C ASN A 7 13.79 11.84 -29.29
N GLU A 8 15.00 11.45 -29.66
CA GLU A 8 15.85 10.59 -28.80
C GLU A 8 16.44 11.38 -27.63
N THR A 9 16.81 12.65 -27.84
CA THR A 9 17.30 13.52 -26.76
C THR A 9 16.19 13.90 -25.79
N GLN A 10 14.97 14.19 -26.28
CA GLN A 10 13.82 14.41 -25.40
C GLN A 10 13.43 13.16 -24.62
N ARG A 11 13.48 11.96 -25.23
CA ARG A 11 13.27 10.69 -24.52
C ARG A 11 14.32 10.46 -23.44
N ALA A 12 15.59 10.69 -23.74
CA ALA A 12 16.67 10.54 -22.76
C ALA A 12 16.54 11.53 -21.62
N ILE A 13 16.19 12.79 -21.89
CA ILE A 13 15.93 13.82 -20.87
C ILE A 13 14.71 13.43 -20.03
N PHE A 14 13.62 12.96 -20.63
CA PHE A 14 12.43 12.51 -19.91
C PHE A 14 12.72 11.27 -19.05
N ARG A 15 13.57 10.35 -19.54
CA ARG A 15 14.03 9.18 -18.79
C ARG A 15 14.95 9.58 -17.64
N LEU A 16 15.91 10.47 -17.88
CA LEU A 16 16.80 11.02 -16.85
C LEU A 16 16.04 11.84 -15.81
N PHE A 17 15.01 12.59 -16.23
CA PHE A 17 14.12 13.33 -15.33
C PHE A 17 13.27 12.37 -14.47
N ASN A 18 12.71 11.31 -15.05
CA ASN A 18 11.99 10.27 -14.30
C ASN A 18 12.90 9.45 -13.38
N ILE A 19 14.14 9.14 -13.80
CA ILE A 19 15.11 8.43 -12.96
C ILE A 19 15.57 9.31 -11.79
N MET A 20 15.60 10.63 -11.97
CA MET A 20 16.04 11.59 -10.94
C MET A 20 14.92 12.02 -9.97
N PHE A 21 13.66 11.80 -10.36
CA PHE A 21 12.46 12.05 -9.54
C PHE A 21 11.58 10.80 -9.39
N ALA A 22 12.17 9.60 -9.38
CA ALA A 22 11.43 8.37 -9.13
C ALA A 22 10.99 8.35 -7.66
N THR A 23 9.70 8.50 -7.41
CA THR A 23 9.13 8.30 -6.08
C THR A 23 9.16 6.80 -5.75
N MET A 24 9.70 6.46 -4.59
CA MET A 24 9.78 5.07 -4.15
C MET A 24 8.47 4.66 -3.51
N LEU A 25 7.83 3.62 -4.03
CA LEU A 25 6.65 3.06 -3.38
C LEU A 25 7.05 2.46 -2.01
N ILE A 26 6.34 2.84 -0.96
CA ILE A 26 6.47 2.25 0.37
C ILE A 26 5.29 1.30 0.62
N SER A 27 5.57 0.01 0.81
CA SER A 27 4.55 -0.97 1.19
C SER A 27 4.50 -1.13 2.71
N ILE A 28 3.33 -0.86 3.30
CA ILE A 28 3.09 -0.95 4.75
C ILE A 28 2.23 -2.19 5.00
N ILE A 29 2.78 -3.19 5.67
CA ILE A 29 2.06 -4.44 5.96
C ILE A 29 1.63 -4.43 7.43
N VAL A 30 0.33 -4.60 7.66
CA VAL A 30 -0.27 -4.63 9.00
C VAL A 30 -1.00 -5.95 9.19
N PRO A 31 -0.45 -6.88 9.99
CA PRO A 31 -1.18 -8.07 10.40
C PRO A 31 -2.29 -7.69 11.39
N VAL A 32 -3.47 -8.25 11.21
CA VAL A 32 -4.67 -7.95 11.98
C VAL A 32 -5.20 -9.22 12.63
N TYR A 33 -5.36 -9.19 13.95
CA TYR A 33 -6.07 -10.22 14.70
C TYR A 33 -6.71 -9.60 15.94
N ASN A 34 -8.03 -9.68 16.04
CA ASN A 34 -8.83 -9.17 17.17
C ASN A 34 -8.38 -7.79 17.70
N SER A 35 -8.24 -6.81 16.79
CA SER A 35 -7.69 -5.48 17.06
C SER A 35 -8.67 -4.34 16.76
N ALA A 36 -9.98 -4.58 16.77
CA ALA A 36 -11.00 -3.64 16.32
C ALA A 36 -10.94 -2.27 17.05
N ASN A 37 -10.50 -2.27 18.31
CA ASN A 37 -10.40 -1.07 19.14
C ASN A 37 -9.29 -0.09 18.71
N CYS A 38 -8.19 -0.59 18.11
CA CYS A 38 -7.03 0.24 17.75
C CYS A 38 -6.80 0.31 16.24
N LEU A 39 -7.36 -0.63 15.47
CA LEU A 39 -7.14 -0.75 14.03
C LEU A 39 -7.50 0.53 13.26
N LYS A 40 -8.62 1.18 13.61
CA LYS A 40 -9.04 2.44 12.96
C LYS A 40 -7.99 3.54 13.13
N SER A 41 -7.55 3.79 14.36
CA SER A 41 -6.52 4.78 14.65
C SER A 41 -5.19 4.47 13.97
N CYS A 42 -4.85 3.17 13.84
CA CYS A 42 -3.67 2.74 13.11
C CYS A 42 -3.78 3.09 11.62
N ILE A 43 -4.86 2.72 10.95
CA ILE A 43 -5.07 3.01 9.53
C ILE A 43 -5.15 4.52 9.28
N ASP A 44 -5.87 5.26 10.13
CA ASP A 44 -5.98 6.72 10.03
C ASP A 44 -4.60 7.40 10.16
N SER A 45 -3.70 6.84 10.97
CA SER A 45 -2.32 7.35 11.07
C SER A 45 -1.51 7.14 9.79
N VAL A 46 -1.75 6.04 9.07
CA VAL A 46 -1.13 5.79 7.75
C VAL A 46 -1.72 6.70 6.69
N LEU A 47 -3.04 6.93 6.72
CA LEU A 47 -3.71 7.88 5.82
C LEU A 47 -3.21 9.32 6.00
N ALA A 48 -2.80 9.69 7.22
CA ALA A 48 -2.28 11.01 7.54
C ALA A 48 -0.79 11.20 7.18
N GLN A 49 -0.11 10.22 6.59
CA GLN A 49 1.29 10.36 6.19
C GLN A 49 1.46 11.45 5.13
N THR A 50 2.51 12.26 5.27
CA THR A 50 2.85 13.33 4.32
C THR A 50 3.47 12.80 3.03
N TYR A 51 4.06 11.62 3.08
CA TYR A 51 4.49 10.87 1.91
C TYR A 51 3.27 10.19 1.26
N THR A 52 3.11 10.31 -0.06
CA THR A 52 1.89 9.90 -0.76
C THR A 52 2.00 8.57 -1.49
N GLU A 53 3.23 8.17 -1.84
CA GLU A 53 3.51 7.01 -2.69
C GLU A 53 3.67 5.76 -1.83
N TRP A 54 2.55 5.28 -1.29
CA TRP A 54 2.51 4.08 -0.47
C TRP A 54 1.28 3.22 -0.78
N GLU A 55 1.38 1.96 -0.36
CA GLU A 55 0.27 1.02 -0.27
C GLU A 55 0.19 0.45 1.15
N LEU A 56 -1.01 0.12 1.60
CA LEU A 56 -1.27 -0.45 2.92
C LEU A 56 -1.93 -1.81 2.75
N ILE A 57 -1.24 -2.87 3.18
CA ILE A 57 -1.69 -4.24 3.09
C ILE A 57 -2.14 -4.70 4.47
N LEU A 58 -3.45 -4.83 4.67
CA LEU A 58 -4.07 -5.34 5.88
C LEU A 58 -4.26 -6.85 5.74
N VAL A 59 -3.67 -7.63 6.64
CA VAL A 59 -3.73 -9.09 6.59
C VAL A 59 -4.45 -9.62 7.82
N ASP A 60 -5.74 -9.92 7.69
CA ASP A 60 -6.56 -10.50 8.76
C ASP A 60 -6.31 -12.00 8.91
N ASP A 61 -5.95 -12.43 10.13
CA ASP A 61 -5.69 -13.83 10.50
C ASP A 61 -6.92 -14.43 11.22
N GLY A 62 -8.13 -14.23 10.65
CA GLY A 62 -9.37 -14.82 11.16
C GLY A 62 -9.90 -14.16 12.42
N SER A 63 -9.98 -12.82 12.43
CA SER A 63 -10.55 -12.07 13.54
C SER A 63 -12.04 -12.35 13.73
N THR A 64 -12.51 -12.24 14.98
CA THR A 64 -13.92 -12.47 15.37
C THR A 64 -14.55 -11.26 16.04
N ASP A 65 -13.80 -10.19 16.24
CA ASP A 65 -14.22 -8.96 16.92
C ASP A 65 -14.69 -7.84 15.97
N GLY A 66 -14.83 -8.15 14.68
CA GLY A 66 -15.18 -7.19 13.63
C GLY A 66 -13.98 -6.48 12.99
N SER A 67 -12.74 -6.83 13.32
CA SER A 67 -11.54 -6.26 12.66
C SER A 67 -11.54 -6.48 11.15
N ALA A 68 -11.96 -7.66 10.68
CA ALA A 68 -12.07 -7.97 9.26
C ALA A 68 -12.99 -6.97 8.51
N ASN A 69 -14.14 -6.64 9.09
CA ASN A 69 -15.06 -5.66 8.52
C ASN A 69 -14.43 -4.27 8.45
N ILE A 70 -13.64 -3.89 9.46
CA ILE A 70 -12.90 -2.62 9.44
C ILE A 70 -11.89 -2.62 8.29
N CYS A 71 -11.14 -3.71 8.08
CA CYS A 71 -10.21 -3.82 6.95
C CYS A 71 -10.92 -3.59 5.61
N ASP A 72 -12.07 -4.25 5.40
CA ASP A 72 -12.84 -4.14 4.17
C ASP A 72 -13.45 -2.76 3.96
N ASP A 73 -13.95 -2.14 5.03
CA ASP A 73 -14.47 -0.77 4.98
C ASP A 73 -13.40 0.22 4.50
N TYR A 74 -12.16 0.09 4.98
CA TYR A 74 -11.06 0.97 4.56
C TYR A 74 -10.56 0.66 3.14
N ALA A 75 -10.45 -0.62 2.76
CA ALA A 75 -10.08 -1.02 1.41
C ALA A 75 -11.10 -0.53 0.35
N ASN A 76 -12.38 -0.48 0.70
CA ASN A 76 -13.42 0.09 -0.17
C ASN A 76 -13.36 1.62 -0.28
N ARG A 77 -12.75 2.31 0.68
CA ARG A 77 -12.69 3.78 0.76
C ARG A 77 -11.45 4.37 0.08
N ASP A 78 -10.32 3.64 0.08
CA ASP A 78 -9.06 4.10 -0.50
C ASP A 78 -8.40 2.96 -1.28
N SER A 79 -8.15 3.18 -2.57
CA SER A 79 -7.60 2.17 -3.48
C SER A 79 -6.15 1.79 -3.18
N ARG A 80 -5.44 2.53 -2.32
CA ARG A 80 -4.09 2.19 -1.85
C ARG A 80 -4.12 1.15 -0.73
N ILE A 81 -5.30 0.86 -0.18
CA ILE A 81 -5.47 -0.10 0.92
C ILE A 81 -5.96 -1.42 0.34
N LEU A 82 -5.21 -2.48 0.60
CA LEU A 82 -5.52 -3.85 0.23
C LEU A 82 -5.89 -4.64 1.50
N SER A 83 -7.01 -5.35 1.47
CA SER A 83 -7.48 -6.21 2.57
C SER A 83 -7.40 -7.67 2.14
N TRP A 84 -6.68 -8.49 2.91
CA TRP A 84 -6.52 -9.92 2.70
C TRP A 84 -6.97 -10.69 3.93
N HIS A 85 -7.80 -11.70 3.72
CA HIS A 85 -8.32 -12.57 4.79
C HIS A 85 -7.76 -13.97 4.62
N LEU A 86 -7.04 -14.45 5.62
CA LEU A 86 -6.48 -15.80 5.64
C LEU A 86 -7.38 -16.72 6.47
N ALA A 87 -7.50 -17.98 6.03
CA ALA A 87 -8.02 -19.02 6.90
C ALA A 87 -6.99 -19.26 8.03
N ASN A 88 -7.33 -18.81 9.23
CA ASN A 88 -6.56 -18.84 10.49
C ASN A 88 -5.32 -19.78 10.44
N GLY A 89 -4.14 -19.20 10.26
CA GLY A 89 -2.86 -19.92 10.06
C GLY A 89 -1.77 -19.51 11.05
N GLY A 90 -2.05 -18.52 11.90
CA GLY A 90 -1.14 -17.96 12.87
C GLY A 90 -0.30 -16.81 12.31
N VAL A 91 0.16 -15.93 13.21
CA VAL A 91 0.89 -14.67 12.92
C VAL A 91 2.10 -14.78 12.01
N GLY A 92 2.75 -15.95 11.94
CA GLY A 92 3.89 -16.20 11.03
C GLY A 92 3.48 -16.34 9.57
N HIS A 93 2.26 -16.83 9.30
CA HIS A 93 1.73 -16.98 7.95
C HIS A 93 1.31 -15.62 7.36
N ALA A 94 0.64 -14.79 8.16
CA ALA A 94 0.24 -13.44 7.76
C ALA A 94 1.44 -12.54 7.39
N ARG A 95 2.55 -12.65 8.12
CA ARG A 95 3.79 -11.88 7.84
C ARG A 95 4.57 -12.31 6.62
N ASN A 96 4.48 -13.59 6.23
CA ASN A 96 5.19 -14.11 5.06
C ASN A 96 4.37 -13.96 3.77
N PHE A 97 3.10 -13.63 3.88
CA PHE A 97 2.20 -13.40 2.74
C PHE A 97 2.21 -11.94 2.28
N GLY A 98 2.27 -11.00 3.23
CA GLY A 98 2.40 -9.57 2.99
C GLY A 98 3.82 -9.14 2.67
#